data_AF-A0A2D8HWB6-F1
#
_entry.id   AF-A0A2D8HWB6-F1
#
_cell.length_a   1.000
_cell.length_b   1.000
_cell.length_c   1.000
_cell.angle_alpha   90.00
_cell.angle_beta   90.00
_cell.angle_gamma   90.00
#
_symmetry.space_group_name_H-M   'P 1'
#
loop_
_entity.id
_entity.type
_entity.pdbx_description
1 polymer ?
#
loop_
_entity_poly.entity_id
_entity_poly.type
_entity_poly.pdbx_seq_one_letter_code
_entity_poly.pdbx_strand_id
1 'polypeptide(L)'
;MIDVAYVYNTVRDLCNKDQKGFVTPAVFNTFARLAQENVFNEMFDELKLATRLRGGASDAGRDKSAYKQVEEDLSYFITRVQLTNSNDETVVQENGSFETIEEGPFMARKPLDLARVIGMRDFENNQFEMVYDADKISRILSSDLSAPTFGFPVAFVSSRHIEVYPSALTTVGVELIYYRQPRSSFVTDVFTSLRGEVDYNSFPRFSALTVDESSGFVVQNPTDSRNFELPEHYTQEIISEILSMLGVRLRDQTLLNSGETNKQAN
;
A
#
# COMPACT_ATOMS: atom_id res chain seq x y z
N MET A 1 -3.11 -11.99 -6.84
CA MET A 1 -2.69 -12.00 -5.41
C MET A 1 -1.86 -13.22 -5.18
N ILE A 2 -0.86 -13.15 -4.30
CA ILE A 2 0.09 -14.26 -4.14
C ILE A 2 -0.40 -15.22 -3.06
N ASP A 3 -0.45 -16.50 -3.40
CA ASP A 3 -0.88 -17.57 -2.50
C ASP A 3 0.15 -17.81 -1.38
N VAL A 4 -0.30 -17.69 -0.13
CA VAL A 4 0.56 -17.83 1.03
C VAL A 4 1.05 -19.27 1.23
N ALA A 5 0.26 -20.27 0.84
CA ALA A 5 0.69 -21.67 0.94
C ALA A 5 1.82 -21.98 -0.05
N TYR A 6 1.72 -21.50 -1.28
CA TYR A 6 2.80 -21.62 -2.25
C TYR A 6 4.11 -21.00 -1.76
N VAL A 7 4.06 -19.77 -1.23
CA VAL A 7 5.23 -19.08 -0.69
C VAL A 7 5.82 -19.85 0.51
N TYR A 8 4.98 -20.24 1.47
CA TYR A 8 5.42 -20.98 2.66
C TYR A 8 6.09 -22.32 2.31
N ASN A 9 5.46 -23.12 1.45
CA ASN A 9 6.01 -24.42 1.03
C ASN A 9 7.35 -24.24 0.31
N THR A 10 7.45 -23.26 -0.59
CA THR A 10 8.69 -22.97 -1.33
C THR A 10 9.82 -22.54 -0.38
N VAL A 11 9.53 -21.62 0.55
CA VAL A 11 10.49 -21.18 1.57
C VAL A 11 10.94 -22.35 2.45
N ARG A 12 10.00 -23.19 2.91
CA ARG A 12 10.29 -24.38 3.72
C ARG A 12 11.22 -25.33 2.98
N ASP A 13 10.89 -25.67 1.73
CA ASP A 13 11.65 -26.65 0.95
C ASP A 13 13.06 -26.14 0.63
N LEU A 14 13.22 -24.83 0.39
CA LEU A 14 14.53 -24.19 0.21
C LEU A 14 15.35 -24.14 1.50
N CYS A 15 14.73 -23.83 2.64
CA CYS A 15 15.43 -23.84 3.94
C CYS A 15 15.89 -25.24 4.35
N ASN A 16 15.06 -26.26 4.08
CA ASN A 16 15.41 -27.66 4.28
C ASN A 16 16.60 -28.07 3.40
N LYS A 17 16.64 -27.60 2.15
CA LYS A 17 17.75 -27.85 1.22
C LYS A 17 19.07 -27.23 1.69
N ASP A 18 19.04 -26.04 2.30
CA ASP A 18 20.23 -25.35 2.85
C ASP A 18 20.60 -25.81 4.28
N GLN A 19 19.95 -26.87 4.80
CA GLN A 19 20.17 -27.44 6.14
C GLN A 19 20.02 -26.41 7.28
N LYS A 20 19.17 -25.39 7.10
CA LYS A 20 18.92 -24.33 8.09
C LYS A 20 17.90 -24.69 9.16
N GLY A 21 17.34 -25.90 9.09
CA GLY A 21 16.26 -26.37 9.96
C GLY A 21 14.87 -26.05 9.40
N PHE A 22 13.85 -26.49 10.14
CA PHE A 22 12.45 -26.37 9.72
C PHE A 22 11.91 -24.97 10.03
N VAL A 23 11.41 -24.28 9.00
CA VAL A 23 10.68 -23.02 9.18
C VAL A 23 9.29 -23.35 9.68
N THR A 24 8.96 -22.91 10.89
CA THR A 24 7.61 -23.07 11.45
C THR A 24 6.67 -21.97 10.92
N PRO A 25 5.35 -22.19 10.88
CA PRO A 25 4.37 -21.16 10.51
C PRO A 25 4.52 -19.87 11.32
N ALA A 26 4.82 -19.97 12.61
CA ALA A 26 4.99 -18.81 13.48
C ALA A 26 6.18 -17.93 13.04
N VAL A 27 7.33 -18.54 12.73
CA VAL A 27 8.53 -17.85 12.24
C VAL A 27 8.27 -17.26 10.85
N PHE A 28 7.60 -17.99 9.97
CA PHE A 28 7.20 -17.47 8.67
C PHE A 28 6.31 -16.21 8.79
N ASN A 29 5.31 -16.24 9.67
CA ASN A 29 4.35 -15.15 9.84
C ASN A 29 5.01 -13.86 10.35
N THR A 30 6.09 -13.93 11.13
CA THR A 30 6.84 -12.73 11.55
C THR A 30 7.53 -12.03 10.38
N PHE A 31 7.96 -12.79 9.36
CA PHE A 31 8.64 -12.25 8.18
C PHE A 31 7.70 -11.92 7.04
N ALA A 32 6.57 -12.62 6.90
CA ALA A 32 5.62 -12.43 5.82
C ALA A 32 5.15 -10.97 5.70
N ARG A 33 4.76 -10.35 6.82
CA ARG A 33 4.39 -8.93 6.83
C ARG A 33 5.55 -8.04 6.38
N LEU A 34 6.75 -8.24 6.91
CA LEU A 34 7.90 -7.40 6.60
C LEU A 34 8.32 -7.52 5.13
N ALA A 35 8.28 -8.73 4.56
CA ALA A 35 8.57 -8.98 3.16
C ALA A 35 7.62 -8.21 2.24
N GLN A 36 6.32 -8.23 2.55
CA GLN A 36 5.33 -7.49 1.77
C GLN A 36 5.58 -5.98 1.79
N GLU A 37 5.90 -5.42 2.95
CA GLU A 37 6.21 -4.00 3.09
C GLU A 37 7.50 -3.63 2.34
N ASN A 38 8.52 -4.49 2.35
CA ASN A 38 9.76 -4.26 1.61
C ASN A 38 9.50 -4.21 0.10
N VAL A 39 8.81 -5.20 -0.45
CA VAL A 39 8.45 -5.25 -1.89
C VAL A 39 7.59 -4.04 -2.27
N PHE A 40 6.63 -3.66 -1.44
CA PHE A 40 5.83 -2.45 -1.67
C PHE A 40 6.66 -1.16 -1.69
N ASN A 41 7.67 -1.04 -0.82
CA ASN A 41 8.58 0.11 -0.85
C ASN A 41 9.47 0.10 -2.09
N GLU A 42 9.92 -1.08 -2.52
CA GLU A 42 10.73 -1.27 -3.73
C GLU A 42 9.99 -0.80 -4.99
N MET A 43 8.68 -1.05 -5.10
CA MET A 43 7.86 -0.53 -6.21
C MET A 43 7.97 1.00 -6.38
N PHE A 44 8.08 1.76 -5.27
CA PHE A 44 8.26 3.21 -5.36
C PHE A 44 9.68 3.60 -5.79
N ASP A 45 10.68 2.80 -5.47
CA ASP A 45 12.05 3.03 -5.93
C ASP A 45 12.20 2.66 -7.41
N GLU A 46 11.56 1.59 -7.86
CA GLU A 46 11.41 1.24 -9.28
C GLU A 46 10.71 2.35 -10.07
N LEU A 47 9.64 2.94 -9.53
CA LEU A 47 8.95 4.06 -10.17
C LEU A 47 9.89 5.26 -10.38
N LYS A 48 10.77 5.56 -9.40
CA LYS A 48 11.78 6.63 -9.54
C LYS A 48 12.81 6.28 -10.62
N LEU A 49 13.26 5.03 -10.67
CA LEU A 49 14.20 4.55 -11.68
C LEU A 49 13.57 4.60 -13.08
N ALA A 50 12.34 4.10 -13.24
CA ALA A 50 11.58 4.15 -14.49
C ALA A 50 11.34 5.60 -14.95
N THR A 51 11.06 6.51 -14.01
CA THR A 51 10.94 7.95 -14.30
C THR A 51 12.25 8.53 -14.85
N ARG A 52 13.39 8.14 -14.29
CA ARG A 52 14.73 8.53 -14.80
C ARG A 52 14.99 7.94 -16.19
N LEU A 53 14.68 6.67 -16.41
CA LEU A 53 14.86 6.00 -17.71
C LEU A 53 14.04 6.66 -18.81
N ARG A 54 12.79 7.03 -18.52
CA ARG A 54 11.94 7.80 -19.43
C ARG A 54 12.55 9.17 -19.75
N GLY A 55 13.09 9.87 -18.75
CA GLY A 55 13.79 11.13 -18.95
C GLY A 55 15.07 11.00 -19.80
N GLY A 56 15.70 9.82 -19.78
CA GLY A 56 16.87 9.49 -20.59
C GLY A 56 16.56 8.94 -22.00
N ALA A 57 15.29 8.89 -22.41
CA ALA A 57 14.82 8.33 -23.69
C ALA A 57 15.25 6.86 -23.94
N SER A 58 15.63 6.13 -22.89
CA SER A 58 16.01 4.71 -22.95
C SER A 58 14.84 3.77 -22.65
N ASP A 59 13.63 4.32 -22.46
CA ASP A 59 12.43 3.56 -22.19
C ASP A 59 11.82 3.00 -23.49
N ALA A 60 11.37 1.74 -23.46
CA ALA A 60 10.85 1.04 -24.63
C ALA A 60 9.52 1.62 -25.15
N GLY A 61 8.87 2.48 -24.35
CA GLY A 61 7.67 3.24 -24.69
C GLY A 61 6.40 2.40 -24.77
N ARG A 62 5.24 3.08 -24.78
CA ARG A 62 3.89 2.49 -24.90
C ARG A 62 3.60 1.42 -23.83
N ASP A 63 3.25 0.21 -24.25
CA ASP A 63 2.89 -0.96 -23.45
C ASP A 63 4.11 -1.63 -22.80
N LYS A 64 5.30 -1.44 -23.38
CA LYS A 64 6.56 -1.97 -22.86
C LYS A 64 7.29 -1.00 -21.94
N SER A 65 6.67 0.13 -21.63
CA SER A 65 7.25 1.12 -20.73
C SER A 65 7.32 0.56 -19.32
N ALA A 66 8.53 0.50 -18.75
CA ALA A 66 8.73 0.09 -17.37
C ALA A 66 7.95 1.01 -16.40
N TYR A 67 7.85 2.29 -16.75
CA TYR A 67 7.08 3.26 -15.98
C TYR A 67 5.59 2.88 -15.91
N LYS A 68 5.01 2.48 -17.05
CA LYS A 68 3.60 2.10 -17.10
C LYS A 68 3.31 0.82 -16.32
N GLN A 69 4.20 -0.17 -16.40
CA GLN A 69 4.06 -1.43 -15.66
C GLN A 69 4.03 -1.19 -14.15
N VAL A 70 4.99 -0.41 -13.63
CA VAL A 70 5.03 -0.09 -12.19
C VAL A 70 3.82 0.76 -11.76
N GLU A 71 3.33 1.67 -12.62
CA GLU A 71 2.08 2.40 -12.33
C GLU A 71 0.85 1.48 -12.28
N GLU A 72 0.76 0.49 -13.18
CA GLU A 72 -0.31 -0.51 -13.18
C GLU A 72 -0.28 -1.35 -11.88
N ASP A 73 0.90 -1.70 -11.39
CA ASP A 73 1.05 -2.44 -10.13
C ASP A 73 0.66 -1.61 -8.91
N LEU A 74 1.14 -0.36 -8.85
CA LEU A 74 0.81 0.57 -7.79
C LEU A 74 -0.68 0.96 -7.81
N SER A 75 -1.35 0.85 -8.95
CA SER A 75 -2.78 1.16 -9.09
C SER A 75 -3.66 0.33 -8.16
N TYR A 76 -3.22 -0.87 -7.80
CA TYR A 76 -3.89 -1.77 -6.88
C TYR A 76 -4.08 -1.18 -5.48
N PHE A 77 -3.17 -0.29 -5.07
CA PHE A 77 -3.16 0.34 -3.76
C PHE A 77 -3.82 1.72 -3.76
N ILE A 78 -4.37 2.18 -4.89
CA ILE A 78 -5.05 3.48 -4.94
C ILE A 78 -6.39 3.37 -4.23
N THR A 79 -6.58 4.20 -3.21
CA THR A 79 -7.83 4.31 -2.46
C THR A 79 -8.28 5.76 -2.45
N ARG A 80 -9.60 5.94 -2.40
CA ARG A 80 -10.26 7.25 -2.27
C ARG A 80 -11.06 7.26 -0.98
N VAL A 81 -10.85 8.29 -0.17
CA VAL A 81 -11.56 8.48 1.10
C VAL A 81 -12.10 9.89 1.15
N GLN A 82 -13.36 10.00 1.54
CA GLN A 82 -13.97 11.28 1.88
C GLN A 82 -13.49 11.68 3.28
N LEU A 83 -12.83 12.84 3.36
CA LEU A 83 -12.35 13.40 4.60
C LEU A 83 -13.50 14.08 5.34
N THR A 84 -13.61 13.77 6.63
CA THR A 84 -14.50 14.44 7.56
C THR A 84 -13.68 15.40 8.41
N ASN A 85 -14.25 16.56 8.74
CA ASN A 85 -13.64 17.47 9.69
C ASN A 85 -13.49 16.77 11.03
N SER A 86 -12.27 16.81 11.59
CA SER A 86 -12.00 16.29 12.92
C SER A 86 -12.48 17.21 14.04
N ASN A 87 -12.92 18.42 13.70
CA ASN A 87 -13.49 19.40 14.62
C ASN A 87 -15.02 19.31 14.69
N ASP A 88 -15.64 18.52 13.79
CA ASP A 88 -17.08 18.32 13.79
C ASP A 88 -17.45 17.49 15.02
N GLU A 89 -17.99 18.17 16.03
CA GLU A 89 -18.61 17.53 17.18
C GLU A 89 -20.04 17.14 16.79
N THR A 90 -20.33 15.84 16.81
CA THR A 90 -21.69 15.36 16.53
C THR A 90 -22.53 15.49 17.80
N VAL A 91 -23.38 16.51 17.87
CA VAL A 91 -24.29 16.70 19.00
C VAL A 91 -25.60 15.97 18.70
N VAL A 92 -25.98 15.04 19.58
CA VAL A 92 -27.29 14.38 19.55
C VAL A 92 -28.27 15.27 20.31
N GLN A 93 -29.24 15.84 19.59
CA GLN A 93 -30.32 16.59 20.23
C GLN A 93 -31.35 15.66 20.89
N GLU A 94 -32.11 16.16 21.87
CA GLU A 94 -33.14 15.41 22.60
C GLU A 94 -34.27 14.84 21.71
N ASN A 95 -34.44 15.40 20.51
CA ASN A 95 -35.39 14.95 19.47
C ASN A 95 -34.82 13.84 18.56
N GLY A 96 -33.59 13.39 18.79
CA GLY A 96 -32.94 12.31 18.04
C GLY A 96 -32.37 12.72 16.68
N SER A 97 -32.34 14.02 16.34
CA SER A 97 -31.60 14.51 15.17
C SER A 97 -30.14 14.78 15.52
N PHE A 98 -29.25 14.51 14.57
CA PHE A 98 -27.83 14.84 14.64
C PHE A 98 -27.60 16.21 14.00
N GLU A 99 -27.04 17.16 14.75
CA GLU A 99 -26.51 18.39 14.19
C GLU A 99 -24.98 18.38 14.34
N THR A 100 -24.29 18.66 13.23
CA THR A 100 -22.86 18.86 13.20
C THR A 100 -22.58 20.34 13.40
N ILE A 101 -21.90 20.70 14.48
CA ILE A 101 -21.49 22.09 14.71
C ILE A 101 -20.13 22.28 14.03
N GLU A 102 -20.10 23.10 12.96
CA GLU A 102 -18.87 23.44 12.24
C GLU A 102 -18.09 24.53 12.99
N GLU A 103 -17.29 24.16 13.99
CA GLU A 103 -16.38 25.09 14.66
C GLU A 103 -14.94 24.97 14.13
N GLY A 104 -14.50 26.00 13.39
CA GLY A 104 -13.10 26.20 13.04
C GLY A 104 -12.71 25.85 11.60
N PRO A 105 -11.41 25.96 11.26
CA PRO A 105 -10.91 25.65 9.93
C PRO A 105 -11.04 24.15 9.62
N PHE A 106 -11.29 23.81 8.35
CA PHE A 106 -11.33 22.43 7.89
C PHE A 106 -10.00 21.73 8.21
N MET A 107 -10.06 20.75 9.08
CA MET A 107 -8.92 19.96 9.52
C MET A 107 -9.37 18.50 9.56
N ALA A 108 -8.72 17.65 8.78
CA ALA A 108 -9.06 16.23 8.69
C ALA A 108 -7.93 15.37 9.22
N ARG A 109 -8.27 14.25 9.88
CA ARG A 109 -7.28 13.25 10.28
C ARG A 109 -6.87 12.41 9.08
N LYS A 110 -5.56 12.15 8.94
CA LYS A 110 -5.08 11.22 7.92
C LYS A 110 -5.59 9.80 8.19
N PRO A 111 -5.97 9.04 7.14
CA PRO A 111 -6.20 7.61 7.24
C PRO A 111 -4.99 6.89 7.83
N LEU A 112 -5.23 5.89 8.68
CA LEU A 112 -4.18 5.14 9.37
C LEU A 112 -3.33 4.27 8.44
N ASP A 113 -3.89 3.89 7.29
CA ASP A 113 -3.26 3.05 6.27
C ASP A 113 -2.62 3.88 5.14
N LEU A 114 -2.54 5.21 5.27
CA LEU A 114 -1.97 6.07 4.25
C LEU A 114 -0.45 5.88 4.13
N ALA A 115 0.00 5.40 2.97
CA ALA A 115 1.41 5.32 2.63
C ALA A 115 1.92 6.59 1.93
N ARG A 116 1.26 7.02 0.84
CA ARG A 116 1.64 8.22 0.08
C ARG A 116 0.42 8.91 -0.51
N VAL A 117 0.38 10.25 -0.43
CA VAL A 117 -0.70 11.04 -1.03
C VAL A 117 -0.46 11.20 -2.54
N ILE A 118 -1.51 10.99 -3.33
CA ILE A 118 -1.50 11.20 -4.79
C ILE A 118 -2.09 12.56 -5.13
N GLY A 119 -3.23 12.88 -4.51
CA GLY A 119 -3.93 14.13 -4.78
C GLY A 119 -5.15 14.29 -3.88
N MET A 120 -5.75 15.46 -3.96
CA MET A 120 -6.96 15.80 -3.23
C MET A 120 -7.86 16.62 -4.14
N ARG A 121 -9.17 16.38 -4.05
CA ARG A 121 -10.19 16.96 -4.91
C ARG A 121 -11.45 17.30 -4.14
N ASP A 122 -12.19 18.29 -4.59
CA ASP A 122 -13.50 18.62 -4.03
C ASP A 122 -14.60 17.88 -4.81
N PHE A 123 -15.85 18.05 -4.39
CA PHE A 123 -17.00 17.52 -5.12
C PHE A 123 -17.19 18.12 -6.52
N GLU A 124 -16.68 19.33 -6.76
CA GLU A 124 -16.70 19.98 -8.08
C GLU A 124 -15.52 19.52 -8.98
N ASN A 125 -14.69 18.61 -8.48
CA ASN A 125 -13.49 18.07 -9.12
C ASN A 125 -12.38 19.11 -9.36
N ASN A 126 -12.36 20.20 -8.58
CA ASN A 126 -11.22 21.11 -8.47
C ASN A 126 -10.08 20.41 -7.72
N GLN A 127 -8.86 20.51 -8.25
CA GLN A 127 -7.69 19.90 -7.65
C GLN A 127 -7.05 20.84 -6.62
N PHE A 128 -6.68 20.28 -5.47
CA PHE A 128 -5.99 21.03 -4.42
C PHE A 128 -4.49 21.12 -4.72
N GLU A 129 -3.91 22.30 -4.48
CA GLU A 129 -2.46 22.40 -4.36
C GLU A 129 -2.04 21.84 -2.99
N MET A 130 -1.24 20.77 -3.01
CA MET A 130 -0.73 20.16 -1.79
C MET A 130 0.60 20.79 -1.39
N VAL A 131 0.66 21.30 -0.17
CA VAL A 131 1.84 21.92 0.42
C VAL A 131 2.29 21.12 1.64
N TYR A 132 3.57 20.75 1.65
CA TYR A 132 4.18 20.00 2.76
C TYR A 132 5.03 20.88 3.67
N ASP A 133 5.45 22.05 3.17
CA ASP A 133 6.32 22.99 3.88
C ASP A 133 5.49 24.06 4.61
N ALA A 134 5.74 24.19 5.92
CA ALA A 134 5.08 25.14 6.80
C ALA A 134 5.37 26.60 6.41
N ASP A 135 6.57 26.90 5.92
CA ASP A 135 6.93 28.25 5.51
C ASP A 135 6.26 28.64 4.18
N LYS A 136 6.14 27.67 3.26
CA LYS A 136 5.44 27.89 1.99
C LYS A 136 3.95 28.16 2.22
N ILE A 137 3.28 27.42 3.10
CA ILE A 137 1.86 27.65 3.38
C ILE A 137 1.64 29.00 4.05
N SER A 138 2.46 29.40 5.04
CA SER A 138 2.31 30.71 5.69
C SER A 138 2.47 31.86 4.69
N ARG A 139 3.42 31.74 3.75
CA ARG A 139 3.59 32.71 2.66
C ARG A 139 2.36 32.78 1.76
N ILE A 140 1.80 31.64 1.36
CA ILE A 140 0.58 31.56 0.53
C ILE A 140 -0.60 32.23 1.24
N LEU A 141 -0.81 31.91 2.52
CA LEU A 141 -1.89 32.48 3.33
C LEU A 141 -1.75 33.98 3.58
N SER A 142 -0.51 34.49 3.66
CA SER A 142 -0.24 35.93 3.84
C SER A 142 -0.28 36.77 2.56
N SER A 143 -0.37 36.13 1.38
CA SER A 143 -0.26 36.81 0.09
C SER A 143 -1.63 37.10 -0.51
N ASP A 144 -1.88 38.36 -0.87
CA ASP A 144 -3.15 38.77 -1.50
C ASP A 144 -3.39 38.17 -2.89
N LEU A 145 -2.31 37.81 -3.61
CA LEU A 145 -2.40 37.27 -4.97
C LEU A 145 -2.49 35.74 -5.02
N SER A 146 -1.95 35.07 -3.99
CA SER A 146 -1.90 33.61 -3.90
C SER A 146 -2.81 33.07 -2.80
N ALA A 147 -3.65 33.93 -2.21
CA ALA A 147 -4.62 33.52 -1.21
C ALA A 147 -5.53 32.40 -1.78
N PRO A 148 -5.72 31.29 -1.05
CA PRO A 148 -6.55 30.19 -1.49
C PRO A 148 -8.00 30.64 -1.76
N THR A 149 -8.57 30.16 -2.86
CA THR A 149 -9.96 30.43 -3.24
C THR A 149 -10.69 29.12 -3.54
N PHE A 150 -12.01 29.13 -3.72
CA PHE A 150 -12.77 27.91 -4.04
C PHE A 150 -12.32 27.26 -5.36
N GLY A 151 -11.90 28.05 -6.37
CA GLY A 151 -11.39 27.50 -7.63
C GLY A 151 -9.91 27.06 -7.57
N PHE A 152 -9.16 27.53 -6.57
CA PHE A 152 -7.76 27.18 -6.35
C PHE A 152 -7.53 26.91 -4.87
N PRO A 153 -8.04 25.77 -4.37
CA PRO A 153 -7.93 25.46 -2.97
C PRO A 153 -6.55 24.87 -2.65
N VAL A 154 -6.10 25.04 -1.40
CA VAL A 154 -4.79 24.63 -0.93
C VAL A 154 -4.95 23.71 0.26
N ALA A 155 -4.22 22.59 0.26
CA ALA A 155 -4.19 21.64 1.36
C ALA A 155 -2.79 21.60 1.97
N PHE A 156 -2.69 21.87 3.26
CA PHE A 156 -1.48 21.71 4.04
C PHE A 156 -1.44 20.31 4.66
N VAL A 157 -0.44 19.51 4.26
CA VAL A 157 -0.29 18.12 4.67
C VAL A 157 0.70 18.03 5.81
N SER A 158 0.20 18.14 7.05
CA SER A 158 0.99 17.98 8.28
C SER A 158 1.22 16.50 8.61
N SER A 159 1.89 16.17 9.72
CA SER A 159 2.21 14.79 10.10
C SER A 159 0.96 13.92 10.29
N ARG A 160 0.00 14.39 11.09
CA ARG A 160 -1.21 13.65 11.50
C ARG A 160 -2.50 14.18 10.88
N HIS A 161 -2.51 15.43 10.46
CA HIS A 161 -3.72 16.11 9.98
C HIS A 161 -3.47 16.77 8.62
N ILE A 162 -4.55 16.99 7.89
CA ILE A 162 -4.59 17.74 6.64
C ILE A 162 -5.48 18.96 6.90
N GLU A 163 -4.90 20.15 6.75
CA GLU A 163 -5.60 21.42 6.88
C GLU A 163 -5.97 21.93 5.49
N VAL A 164 -7.18 22.42 5.32
CA VAL A 164 -7.72 22.79 4.00
C VAL A 164 -8.15 24.25 4.00
N TYR A 165 -7.77 24.94 2.93
CA TYR A 165 -8.06 26.35 2.72
C TYR A 165 -8.68 26.58 1.33
N PRO A 166 -9.69 27.47 1.20
CA PRO A 166 -10.30 28.28 2.25
C PRO A 166 -11.19 27.46 3.21
N SER A 167 -11.33 27.91 4.47
CA SER A 167 -12.04 27.18 5.54
C SER A 167 -13.53 26.97 5.30
N ALA A 168 -14.12 27.68 4.34
CA ALA A 168 -15.53 27.55 3.96
C ALA A 168 -15.83 26.33 3.07
N LEU A 169 -14.85 25.45 2.84
CA LEU A 169 -15.03 24.14 2.19
C LEU A 169 -15.62 23.08 3.13
N THR A 170 -15.96 23.42 4.38
CA THR A 170 -16.53 22.50 5.38
C THR A 170 -17.76 21.74 4.90
N THR A 171 -18.61 22.34 4.08
CA THR A 171 -19.83 21.70 3.55
C THR A 171 -19.57 20.85 2.30
N VAL A 172 -18.46 21.09 1.60
CA VAL A 172 -18.09 20.44 0.33
C VAL A 172 -17.06 19.36 0.65
N GLY A 173 -17.54 18.24 1.18
CA GLY A 173 -16.73 17.06 1.51
C GLY A 173 -15.58 16.81 0.52
N VAL A 174 -14.40 16.58 1.09
CA VAL A 174 -13.15 16.59 0.34
C VAL A 174 -12.65 15.17 0.14
N GLU A 175 -12.34 14.80 -1.09
CA GLU A 175 -11.82 13.48 -1.44
C GLU A 175 -10.30 13.47 -1.42
N LEU A 176 -9.72 12.57 -0.61
CA LEU A 176 -8.30 12.27 -0.61
C LEU A 176 -8.03 11.02 -1.45
N ILE A 177 -7.10 11.14 -2.39
CA ILE A 177 -6.61 10.05 -3.23
C ILE A 177 -5.19 9.71 -2.78
N TYR A 178 -4.97 8.47 -2.34
CA TYR A 178 -3.69 8.05 -1.78
C TYR A 178 -3.39 6.58 -2.07
N TYR A 179 -2.11 6.21 -2.01
CA TYR A 179 -1.66 4.83 -1.93
C TYR A 179 -1.81 4.35 -0.49
N ARG A 180 -2.59 3.28 -0.28
CA ARG A 180 -2.68 2.63 1.03
C ARG A 180 -1.57 1.59 1.20
N GLN A 181 -1.27 1.27 2.46
CA GLN A 181 -0.39 0.17 2.80
C GLN A 181 -1.03 -1.17 2.39
N PRO A 182 -0.23 -2.14 1.91
CA PRO A 182 -0.72 -3.46 1.57
C PRO A 182 -1.14 -4.21 2.85
N ARG A 183 -2.26 -4.93 2.77
CA ARG A 183 -2.84 -5.71 3.86
C ARG A 183 -2.74 -7.19 3.52
N SER A 184 -3.86 -7.87 3.40
CA SER A 184 -3.87 -9.27 3.03
C SER A 184 -5.17 -9.59 2.33
N SER A 185 -5.34 -10.83 1.90
CA SER A 185 -6.56 -11.26 1.25
C SER A 185 -7.02 -12.65 1.65
N PHE A 186 -8.30 -12.91 1.44
CA PHE A 186 -8.91 -14.19 1.80
C PHE A 186 -8.47 -15.31 0.84
N VAL A 187 -7.97 -16.41 1.40
CA VAL A 187 -7.56 -17.61 0.64
C VAL A 187 -8.76 -18.38 0.10
N THR A 188 -9.85 -18.40 0.88
CA THR A 188 -11.11 -19.09 0.60
C THR A 188 -12.26 -18.21 1.06
N ASP A 189 -13.47 -18.55 0.64
CA ASP A 189 -14.69 -17.88 1.09
C ASP A 189 -14.89 -18.11 2.60
N VAL A 190 -15.10 -17.03 3.36
CA VAL A 190 -15.31 -17.04 4.81
C VAL A 190 -16.47 -16.09 5.15
N PHE A 191 -17.59 -16.65 5.59
CA PHE A 191 -18.83 -15.90 5.86
C PHE A 191 -19.28 -15.04 4.66
N THR A 192 -19.20 -13.72 4.78
CA THR A 192 -19.56 -12.75 3.73
C THR A 192 -18.40 -12.38 2.82
N SER A 193 -17.17 -12.75 3.20
CA SER A 193 -15.96 -12.40 2.46
C SER A 193 -15.63 -13.47 1.43
N LEU A 194 -15.32 -13.04 0.21
CA LEU A 194 -15.04 -13.94 -0.91
C LEU A 194 -13.53 -14.16 -1.08
N ARG A 195 -13.16 -15.29 -1.68
CA ARG A 195 -11.78 -15.58 -2.07
C ARG A 195 -11.22 -14.45 -2.94
N GLY A 196 -10.04 -13.95 -2.57
CA GLY A 196 -9.37 -12.86 -3.27
C GLY A 196 -9.87 -11.46 -2.88
N GLU A 197 -10.84 -11.33 -1.99
CA GLU A 197 -11.19 -10.05 -1.39
C GLU A 197 -10.10 -9.60 -0.40
N VAL A 198 -9.88 -8.29 -0.30
CA VAL A 198 -8.89 -7.70 0.61
C VAL A 198 -9.44 -7.71 2.03
N ASP A 199 -8.65 -8.25 2.97
CA ASP A 199 -8.89 -8.16 4.41
C ASP A 199 -8.08 -6.99 4.99
N TYR A 200 -8.76 -5.85 5.18
CA TYR A 200 -8.14 -4.63 5.69
C TYR A 200 -7.66 -4.71 7.15
N ASN A 201 -8.10 -5.73 7.90
CA ASN A 201 -7.83 -5.85 9.33
C ASN A 201 -6.72 -6.86 9.65
N SER A 202 -6.18 -7.56 8.65
CA SER A 202 -5.15 -8.57 8.88
C SER A 202 -3.98 -8.46 7.90
N PHE A 203 -2.91 -9.18 8.23
CA PHE A 203 -1.67 -9.25 7.47
C PHE A 203 -1.47 -10.66 6.92
N PRO A 204 -0.61 -10.82 5.90
CA PRO A 204 -0.36 -12.13 5.29
C PRO A 204 0.14 -13.10 6.35
N ARG A 205 -0.50 -14.27 6.41
CA ARG A 205 -0.19 -15.30 7.41
C ARG A 205 -0.54 -16.68 6.91
N PHE A 206 0.31 -17.63 7.23
CA PHE A 206 0.07 -19.04 7.04
C PHE A 206 -0.40 -19.67 8.36
N SER A 207 -1.49 -20.43 8.31
CA SER A 207 -1.99 -21.23 9.42
C SER A 207 -2.11 -22.69 9.00
N ALA A 208 -1.85 -23.62 9.93
CA ALA A 208 -1.82 -25.05 9.70
C ALA A 208 -2.98 -25.76 10.41
N LEU A 209 -3.64 -26.71 9.75
CA LEU A 209 -4.61 -27.63 10.37
C LEU A 209 -3.91 -28.79 11.10
N THR A 210 -2.89 -29.36 10.45
CA THR A 210 -2.10 -30.48 10.97
C THR A 210 -0.63 -30.20 10.72
N VAL A 211 0.19 -30.43 11.75
CA VAL A 211 1.65 -30.41 11.68
C VAL A 211 2.12 -31.82 12.04
N ASP A 212 2.66 -32.55 11.06
CA ASP A 212 3.32 -33.82 11.35
C ASP A 212 4.74 -33.53 11.84
N GLU A 213 4.99 -33.79 13.13
CA GLU A 213 6.28 -33.53 13.80
C GLU A 213 7.44 -34.36 13.23
N SER A 214 7.14 -35.47 12.53
CA SER A 214 8.16 -36.38 11.99
C SER A 214 8.63 -36.02 10.57
N SER A 215 7.71 -35.54 9.73
CA SER A 215 7.98 -35.20 8.32
C SER A 215 8.07 -33.69 8.07
N GLY A 216 7.62 -32.86 9.01
CA GLY A 216 7.46 -31.42 8.80
C GLY A 216 6.41 -31.09 7.75
N PHE A 217 5.57 -32.06 7.37
CA PHE A 217 4.45 -31.85 6.46
C PHE A 217 3.37 -31.02 7.16
N VAL A 218 2.89 -30.00 6.45
CA VAL A 218 1.93 -29.05 6.99
C VAL A 218 0.77 -28.93 6.02
N VAL A 219 -0.44 -29.17 6.51
CA VAL A 219 -1.68 -28.94 5.75
C VAL A 219 -2.18 -27.53 6.08
N GLN A 220 -2.38 -26.72 5.06
CA GLN A 220 -2.90 -25.35 5.23
C GLN A 220 -4.31 -25.37 5.84
N ASN A 221 -4.55 -24.44 6.77
CA ASN A 221 -5.89 -24.02 7.15
C ASN A 221 -6.32 -22.85 6.25
N PRO A 222 -7.19 -23.05 5.24
CA PRO A 222 -7.55 -22.00 4.30
C PRO A 222 -8.40 -20.89 4.94
N THR A 223 -9.17 -21.18 6.00
CA THR A 223 -10.02 -20.14 6.64
C THR A 223 -9.22 -19.18 7.50
N ASP A 224 -8.13 -19.66 8.12
CA ASP A 224 -7.27 -18.83 8.97
C ASP A 224 -6.07 -18.24 8.24
N SER A 225 -5.67 -18.82 7.11
CA SER A 225 -4.59 -18.29 6.28
C SER A 225 -5.03 -17.01 5.55
N ARG A 226 -4.07 -16.15 5.24
CA ARG A 226 -4.25 -14.90 4.51
C ARG A 226 -3.16 -14.76 3.46
N ASN A 227 -3.58 -14.47 2.24
CA ASN A 227 -2.71 -14.27 1.08
C ASN A 227 -2.02 -12.91 1.11
N PHE A 228 -0.95 -12.79 0.33
CA PHE A 228 -0.27 -11.52 0.14
C PHE A 228 -1.05 -10.65 -0.82
N GLU A 229 -1.12 -9.37 -0.48
CA GLU A 229 -1.84 -8.37 -1.24
C GLU A 229 -0.93 -7.70 -2.28
N LEU A 230 -0.30 -8.52 -3.12
CA LEU A 230 0.64 -8.08 -4.17
C LEU A 230 0.28 -8.77 -5.51
N PRO A 231 0.63 -8.15 -6.66
CA PRO A 231 0.50 -8.78 -7.97
C PRO A 231 1.28 -10.10 -8.07
N GLU A 232 0.79 -11.05 -8.87
CA GLU A 232 1.34 -12.43 -8.88
C GLU A 232 2.79 -12.53 -9.35
N HIS A 233 3.27 -11.59 -10.16
CA HIS A 233 4.64 -11.64 -10.66
C HIS A 233 5.68 -11.32 -9.57
N TYR A 234 5.31 -10.65 -8.47
CA TYR A 234 6.19 -10.39 -7.31
C TYR A 234 6.43 -11.63 -6.41
N THR A 235 5.99 -12.82 -6.84
CA THR A 235 6.09 -14.04 -6.03
C THR A 235 7.54 -14.39 -5.71
N GLN A 236 8.45 -14.23 -6.68
CA GLN A 236 9.86 -14.58 -6.50
C GLN A 236 10.55 -13.61 -5.54
N GLU A 237 10.19 -12.34 -5.63
CA GLU A 237 10.69 -11.23 -4.83
C GLU A 237 10.30 -11.44 -3.37
N ILE A 238 9.03 -11.76 -3.08
CA ILE A 238 8.58 -12.09 -1.72
C ILE A 238 9.34 -13.30 -1.17
N ILE A 239 9.46 -14.38 -1.96
CA ILE A 239 10.19 -15.58 -1.52
C ILE A 239 11.65 -15.21 -1.21
N SER A 240 12.28 -14.41 -2.06
CA SER A 240 13.67 -13.98 -1.89
C SER A 240 13.87 -13.12 -0.64
N GLU A 241 12.96 -12.19 -0.37
CA GLU A 241 12.97 -11.33 0.82
C GLU A 241 12.82 -12.16 2.10
N ILE A 242 11.88 -13.12 2.11
CA ILE A 242 11.68 -14.01 3.26
C ILE A 242 12.92 -14.89 3.49
N LEU A 243 13.50 -15.45 2.43
CA LEU A 243 14.72 -16.27 2.52
C LEU A 243 15.93 -15.46 3.00
N SER A 244 16.07 -14.22 2.53
CA SER A 244 17.11 -13.29 2.97
C SER A 244 16.99 -13.00 4.47
N MET A 245 15.77 -12.73 4.95
CA MET A 245 15.50 -12.52 6.38
C MET A 245 15.72 -13.78 7.23
N LEU A 246 15.49 -14.97 6.67
CA LEU A 246 15.83 -16.26 7.30
C LEU A 246 17.33 -16.59 7.26
N GLY A 247 18.15 -15.76 6.61
CA GLY A 247 19.59 -15.94 6.50
C GLY A 247 20.00 -17.03 5.49
N VAL A 248 19.12 -17.38 4.56
CA VAL A 248 19.44 -18.24 3.41
C VAL A 248 20.12 -17.37 2.36
N ARG A 249 21.38 -17.66 2.04
CA ARG A 249 22.09 -16.96 0.99
C ARG A 249 21.67 -17.51 -0.36
N LEU A 250 20.89 -16.73 -1.11
CA LEU A 250 20.65 -17.01 -2.53
C LEU A 250 22.00 -16.87 -3.27
N ARG A 251 22.63 -17.99 -3.60
CA ARG A 251 23.89 -18.01 -4.37
C ARG A 251 23.71 -17.55 -5.83
N ASP A 252 22.47 -17.20 -6.22
CA ASP A 252 22.04 -17.03 -7.62
C ASP A 252 21.58 -15.60 -7.98
N GLN A 253 21.96 -14.57 -7.23
CA GLN A 253 21.69 -13.18 -7.66
C GLN A 253 22.32 -12.86 -9.04
N THR A 254 23.34 -13.62 -9.46
CA THR A 254 23.96 -13.54 -10.79
C THR A 254 23.21 -14.32 -11.88
N LEU A 255 22.47 -15.38 -11.55
CA LEU A 255 21.70 -16.15 -12.55
C LEU A 255 20.39 -15.45 -12.92
N LEU A 256 19.80 -14.67 -12.00
CA LEU A 256 18.62 -13.84 -12.28
C LEU A 256 18.93 -12.76 -13.35
N ASN A 257 20.06 -12.06 -13.23
CA ASN A 257 20.52 -11.10 -14.24
C ASN A 257 20.89 -11.77 -15.59
N SER A 258 21.34 -13.02 -15.55
CA SER A 258 21.66 -13.80 -16.75
C SER A 258 20.40 -14.27 -17.51
N GLY A 259 19.26 -14.40 -16.81
CA GLY A 259 17.96 -14.72 -17.40
C GLY A 259 17.37 -13.57 -18.22
N GLU A 260 17.57 -12.33 -17.79
CA GLU A 260 17.15 -11.14 -18.55
C GLU A 260 18.02 -10.90 -19.77
N THR A 261 19.32 -11.19 -19.68
CA THR A 261 20.25 -11.04 -20.80
C THR A 261 19.93 -12.00 -21.96
N ASN A 262 19.43 -13.21 -21.65
CA ASN A 262 19.04 -14.20 -22.66
C ASN A 262 17.69 -13.89 -23.36
N LYS A 263 16.85 -13.01 -22.81
CA LYS A 263 15.63 -12.53 -23.50
C LYS A 263 15.89 -11.41 -24.50
N GLN A 264 17.07 -10.77 -24.48
CA GLN A 264 17.47 -9.75 -25.46
C GLN A 264 18.26 -10.33 -26.65
N ALA A 265 18.57 -11.63 -26.62
CA ALA A 265 19.39 -12.28 -27.65
C ALA A 265 18.60 -13.27 -28.55
N ASN A 266 17.27 -13.19 -28.57
CA ASN A 266 16.43 -13.93 -29.52
C ASN A 266 15.33 -13.04 -30.11
#